data_AF-A0A1H8Z815-F1
#
_entry.id   AF-A0A1H8Z815-F1
#
_cell.length_a   1.000
_cell.length_b   1.000
_cell.length_c   1.000
_cell.angle_alpha   90.00
_cell.angle_beta   90.00
_cell.angle_gamma   90.00
#
_symmetry.space_group_name_H-M   'P 1'
#
loop_
_entity.id
_entity.type
_entity.pdbx_description
1 polymer ?
#
loop_
_entity_poly.entity_id
_entity_poly.type
_entity_poly.pdbx_seq_one_letter_code
_entity_poly.pdbx_strand_id
1 'polypeptide(L)'
;MICCYDYHVHPTLGDTQFNRHNTGTRIAGLIDRQSNKIAVATEFGDKVQLFTGAHEIGHLVLREDTVMHRDRAFDGCPLQTPRAPAERQADRFAACFLMPQKLVRERFEFMFCSKGQLRFSDVIAYHLDPNNPDRLLYSPKESGERELALARCTRFNNQHLVSLAQQFGVSDSAMAIRLKELDLVRWS
;
A
#
# COMPACT_ATOMS: atom_id res chain seq x y z
N MET A 1 3.35 -6.99 -21.35
CA MET A 1 4.70 -7.50 -21.07
C MET A 1 5.36 -6.57 -20.05
N ILE A 2 5.84 -7.09 -18.93
CA ILE A 2 6.56 -6.34 -17.87
C ILE A 2 7.89 -7.05 -17.65
N CYS A 3 9.02 -6.39 -17.85
CA CYS A 3 10.36 -7.00 -17.71
C CYS A 3 10.53 -8.32 -18.50
N CYS A 4 9.96 -8.41 -19.70
CA CYS A 4 9.91 -9.63 -20.54
C CYS A 4 9.01 -10.77 -20.01
N TYR A 5 8.18 -10.51 -19.00
CA TYR A 5 7.17 -11.44 -18.49
C TYR A 5 5.77 -11.07 -19.00
N ASP A 6 4.96 -12.08 -19.27
CA ASP A 6 3.54 -11.92 -19.58
C ASP A 6 2.76 -11.70 -18.29
N TYR A 7 2.06 -10.57 -18.20
CA TYR A 7 1.24 -10.20 -17.06
C TYR A 7 -0.22 -10.55 -17.36
N HIS A 8 -0.77 -11.48 -16.60
CA HIS A 8 -2.13 -11.98 -16.76
C HIS A 8 -2.96 -11.68 -15.52
N VAL A 9 -4.24 -11.42 -15.76
CA VAL A 9 -5.24 -11.32 -14.70
C VAL A 9 -6.21 -12.50 -14.86
N HIS A 10 -6.48 -13.19 -13.76
CA HIS A 10 -7.36 -14.36 -13.75
C HIS A 10 -8.47 -14.18 -12.69
N PRO A 11 -9.70 -14.69 -12.93
CA PRO A 11 -10.77 -14.61 -11.94
C PRO A 11 -10.37 -15.16 -10.57
N THR A 12 -9.71 -16.32 -10.56
CA THR A 12 -9.16 -16.96 -9.37
C THR A 12 -7.83 -17.62 -9.76
N LEU A 13 -6.91 -17.72 -8.81
CA LEU A 13 -5.69 -18.53 -8.95
C LEU A 13 -5.83 -19.88 -8.22
N GLY A 14 -7.06 -20.21 -7.80
CA GLY A 14 -7.38 -21.25 -6.84
C GLY A 14 -7.86 -22.59 -7.41
N ASP A 15 -8.09 -22.73 -8.72
CA ASP A 15 -8.62 -24.00 -9.26
C ASP A 15 -7.76 -24.65 -10.36
N THR A 16 -7.41 -25.91 -10.09
CA THR A 16 -6.83 -27.00 -10.91
C THR A 16 -5.59 -26.77 -11.79
N GLN A 17 -5.31 -25.58 -12.33
CA GLN A 17 -4.12 -25.38 -13.19
C GLN A 17 -2.81 -25.25 -12.41
N PHE A 18 -2.87 -24.79 -11.15
CA PHE A 18 -1.67 -24.49 -10.36
C PHE A 18 -1.64 -25.15 -8.97
N ASN A 19 -2.68 -25.88 -8.54
CA ASN A 19 -2.77 -26.41 -7.18
C ASN A 19 -2.98 -27.93 -7.16
N ARG A 20 -1.93 -28.70 -6.80
CA ARG A 20 -2.03 -30.15 -6.54
C ARG A 20 -2.49 -30.47 -5.11
N HIS A 21 -2.50 -29.50 -4.19
CA HIS A 21 -2.89 -29.71 -2.80
C HIS A 21 -3.93 -28.67 -2.35
N ASN A 22 -5.14 -29.18 -2.18
CA ASN A 22 -6.33 -28.52 -1.69
C ASN A 22 -6.09 -27.98 -0.27
N THR A 23 -5.56 -26.76 -0.18
CA THR A 23 -5.55 -25.97 1.05
C THR A 23 -6.31 -24.69 0.71
N GLY A 24 -7.43 -24.43 1.39
CA GLY A 24 -8.39 -23.35 1.10
C GLY A 24 -7.86 -21.92 1.29
N THR A 25 -6.59 -21.66 0.98
CA THR A 25 -5.99 -20.34 1.01
C THR A 25 -6.11 -19.71 -0.38
N ARG A 26 -6.84 -18.60 -0.47
CA ARG A 26 -6.98 -17.84 -1.72
C ARG A 26 -5.63 -17.17 -2.07
N ILE A 27 -5.12 -17.48 -3.26
CA ILE A 27 -3.85 -16.95 -3.78
C ILE A 27 -4.17 -15.66 -4.53
N ALA A 28 -3.49 -14.56 -4.19
CA ALA A 28 -3.69 -13.28 -4.85
C ALA A 28 -2.73 -13.05 -6.01
N GLY A 29 -1.50 -13.58 -5.90
CA GLY A 29 -0.43 -13.37 -6.86
C GLY A 29 0.40 -14.64 -7.08
N LEU A 30 0.93 -14.77 -8.30
CA LEU A 30 1.82 -15.85 -8.69
C LEU A 30 2.90 -15.31 -9.63
N ILE A 31 4.14 -15.72 -9.38
CA ILE A 31 5.22 -15.63 -10.36
C ILE A 31 5.65 -17.03 -10.76
N ASP A 32 5.78 -17.24 -12.07
CA ASP A 32 6.44 -18.40 -12.65
C ASP A 32 7.56 -17.93 -13.58
N ARG A 33 8.81 -18.08 -13.12
CA ARG A 33 9.99 -17.71 -13.91
C ARG A 33 10.29 -18.69 -15.04
N GLN A 34 9.81 -19.93 -14.98
CA GLN A 34 10.06 -20.91 -16.04
C GLN A 34 9.22 -20.60 -17.28
N SER A 35 7.99 -20.12 -17.07
CA SER A 35 7.09 -19.74 -18.16
C SER A 35 7.07 -18.24 -18.46
N ASN A 36 7.90 -17.44 -17.77
CA ASN A 36 7.93 -15.98 -17.83
C ASN A 36 6.55 -15.33 -17.60
N LYS A 37 5.84 -15.75 -16.54
CA LYS A 37 4.49 -15.28 -16.24
C LYS A 37 4.35 -14.66 -14.86
N ILE A 38 3.56 -13.60 -14.80
CA ILE A 38 3.02 -13.02 -13.58
C ILE A 38 1.50 -13.11 -13.69
N ALA A 39 0.84 -13.61 -12.64
CA ALA A 39 -0.61 -13.73 -12.60
C ALA A 39 -1.16 -13.11 -11.33
N VAL A 40 -2.24 -12.33 -11.46
CA VAL A 40 -2.95 -11.71 -10.33
C VAL A 40 -4.43 -12.09 -10.36
N ALA A 41 -4.98 -12.41 -9.19
CA ALA A 41 -6.38 -12.79 -9.03
C ALA A 41 -7.29 -11.55 -8.97
N THR A 42 -8.35 -11.52 -9.79
CA THR A 42 -9.30 -10.40 -9.85
C THR A 42 -10.43 -10.50 -8.84
N GLU A 43 -10.53 -11.59 -8.08
CA GLU A 43 -11.51 -11.76 -6.99
C GLU A 43 -11.27 -10.78 -5.81
N PHE A 44 -10.12 -10.11 -5.78
CA PHE A 44 -9.77 -9.11 -4.79
C PHE A 44 -10.05 -7.69 -5.32
N GLY A 45 -10.24 -6.72 -4.42
CA GLY A 45 -10.46 -5.33 -4.82
C GLY A 45 -9.26 -4.72 -5.56
N ASP A 46 -9.50 -3.74 -6.43
CA ASP A 46 -8.49 -3.14 -7.32
C ASP A 46 -7.20 -2.71 -6.61
N LYS A 47 -7.31 -2.14 -5.41
CA LYS A 47 -6.16 -1.73 -4.58
C LYS A 47 -5.28 -2.91 -4.18
N VAL A 48 -5.88 -4.05 -3.87
CA VAL A 48 -5.17 -5.29 -3.52
C VAL A 48 -4.49 -5.83 -4.77
N GLN A 49 -5.18 -5.85 -5.90
CA GLN A 49 -4.60 -6.29 -7.17
C GLN A 49 -3.37 -5.45 -7.57
N LEU A 50 -3.45 -4.12 -7.44
CA LEU A 50 -2.34 -3.22 -7.73
C LEU A 50 -1.14 -3.49 -6.81
N PHE A 51 -1.39 -3.65 -5.51
CA PHE A 51 -0.33 -3.94 -4.55
C PHE A 51 0.32 -5.30 -4.81
N THR A 52 -0.49 -6.35 -5.02
CA THR A 52 0.00 -7.69 -5.35
C THR A 52 0.78 -7.69 -6.66
N GLY A 53 0.29 -7.05 -7.72
CA GLY A 53 1.02 -6.93 -8.98
C GLY A 53 2.37 -6.25 -8.81
N ALA A 54 2.43 -5.15 -8.05
CA ALA A 54 3.69 -4.46 -7.74
C ALA A 54 4.62 -5.30 -6.84
N HIS A 55 4.07 -6.07 -5.91
CA HIS A 55 4.81 -7.01 -5.07
C HIS A 55 5.47 -8.10 -5.92
N GLU A 56 4.74 -8.70 -6.86
CA GLU A 56 5.29 -9.73 -7.74
C GLU A 56 6.38 -9.16 -8.66
N ILE A 57 6.21 -7.94 -9.17
CA ILE A 57 7.28 -7.25 -9.90
C ILE A 57 8.50 -7.02 -8.99
N GLY A 58 8.29 -6.72 -7.71
CA GLY A 58 9.36 -6.58 -6.73
C GLY A 58 10.16 -7.86 -6.55
N HIS A 59 9.49 -9.01 -6.44
CA HIS A 59 10.17 -10.31 -6.46
C HIS A 59 10.94 -10.52 -7.75
N LEU A 60 10.38 -10.16 -8.90
CA LEU A 60 11.08 -10.30 -10.18
C LEU A 60 12.38 -9.49 -10.24
N VAL A 61 12.31 -8.22 -9.82
CA VAL A 61 13.41 -7.25 -9.95
C VAL A 61 14.50 -7.46 -8.90
N LEU A 62 14.13 -7.84 -7.68
CA LEU A 62 15.06 -7.87 -6.54
C LEU A 62 15.69 -9.24 -6.27
N ARG A 63 15.19 -10.29 -6.92
CA ARG A 63 15.61 -11.67 -6.67
C ARG A 63 15.81 -12.42 -7.97
N GLU A 64 16.85 -13.24 -8.04
CA GLU A 64 17.09 -14.16 -9.16
C GLU A 64 16.82 -15.63 -8.77
N ASP A 65 16.74 -15.93 -7.48
CA ASP A 65 16.66 -17.28 -6.91
C ASP A 65 15.24 -17.85 -6.80
N THR A 66 14.21 -17.02 -7.01
CA THR A 66 12.82 -17.39 -6.76
C THR A 66 12.19 -18.02 -8.02
N VAL A 67 12.17 -19.34 -8.14
CA VAL A 67 11.66 -20.01 -9.37
C VAL A 67 10.13 -19.93 -9.49
N MET A 68 9.42 -20.18 -8.39
CA MET A 68 7.96 -20.01 -8.29
C MET A 68 7.61 -19.40 -6.94
N HIS A 69 6.78 -18.36 -6.94
CA HIS A 69 6.28 -17.72 -5.71
C HIS A 69 4.76 -17.58 -5.75
N ARG A 70 4.13 -17.74 -4.57
CA ARG A 70 2.68 -17.59 -4.39
C ARG A 70 2.43 -16.62 -3.25
N ASP A 71 1.87 -15.47 -3.56
CA ASP A 71 1.47 -14.52 -2.54
C ASP A 71 0.02 -14.78 -2.09
N ARG A 72 -0.17 -14.72 -0.77
CA ARG A 72 -1.49 -14.76 -0.14
C ARG A 72 -2.01 -13.34 -0.08
N ALA A 73 -3.30 -13.16 -0.33
CA ALA A 73 -3.91 -11.84 -0.28
C ALA A 73 -3.58 -11.11 1.03
N PHE A 74 -2.94 -9.96 0.93
CA PHE A 74 -2.68 -9.09 2.06
C PHE A 74 -3.88 -8.15 2.24
N ASP A 75 -4.68 -8.40 3.26
CA ASP A 75 -5.87 -7.60 3.61
C ASP A 75 -5.53 -6.40 4.52
N GLY A 76 -4.25 -6.20 4.84
CA GLY A 76 -3.79 -5.15 5.75
C GLY A 76 -3.88 -5.51 7.24
N CYS A 77 -4.25 -6.75 7.58
CA CYS A 77 -4.24 -7.21 8.97
C CYS A 77 -2.82 -7.48 9.48
N PRO A 78 -2.55 -7.31 10.79
CA PRO A 78 -1.28 -7.70 11.39
C PRO A 78 -1.05 -9.21 11.24
N LEU A 79 0.05 -9.58 10.60
CA LEU A 79 0.44 -10.99 10.49
C LEU A 79 0.92 -11.49 11.86
N GLN A 80 0.47 -12.68 12.26
CA GLN A 80 0.89 -13.33 13.52
C GLN A 80 2.39 -13.65 13.54
N THR A 81 3.03 -13.76 12.38
CA THR A 81 4.46 -14.04 12.24
C THR A 81 5.13 -13.02 11.31
N PRO A 82 6.38 -12.60 11.60
CA PRO A 82 7.14 -11.73 10.72
C PRO A 82 7.30 -12.39 9.34
N ARG A 83 6.95 -11.68 8.26
CA ARG A 83 7.20 -12.16 6.89
C ARG A 83 8.70 -12.40 6.68
N ALA A 84 9.03 -13.37 5.82
CA ALA A 84 10.40 -13.63 5.42
C ALA A 84 11.07 -12.36 4.84
N PRO A 85 12.40 -12.21 4.93
CA PRO A 85 13.08 -11.02 4.43
C PRO A 85 12.80 -10.69 2.96
N ALA A 86 12.61 -11.71 2.10
CA ALA A 86 12.27 -11.55 0.69
C ALA A 86 10.92 -10.84 0.51
N GLU A 87 9.88 -11.34 1.18
CA GLU A 87 8.54 -10.73 1.18
C GLU A 87 8.55 -9.28 1.62
N ARG A 88 9.30 -8.96 2.68
CA ARG A 88 9.40 -7.57 3.18
C ARG A 88 10.08 -6.65 2.15
N GLN A 89 11.04 -7.18 1.39
CA GLN A 89 11.69 -6.42 0.33
C GLN A 89 10.74 -6.19 -0.85
N ALA A 90 9.94 -7.19 -1.23
CA ALA A 90 8.90 -7.07 -2.24
C ALA A 90 7.78 -6.11 -1.81
N ASP A 91 7.31 -6.18 -0.56
CA ASP A 91 6.35 -5.23 0.03
C ASP A 91 6.90 -3.79 -0.01
N ARG A 92 8.17 -3.61 0.37
CA ARG A 92 8.84 -2.30 0.32
C ARG A 92 9.01 -1.80 -1.11
N PHE A 93 9.30 -2.70 -2.06
CA PHE A 93 9.34 -2.36 -3.48
C PHE A 93 7.97 -1.89 -3.95
N ALA A 94 6.91 -2.66 -3.68
CA ALA A 94 5.55 -2.32 -4.05
C ALA A 94 5.11 -0.96 -3.48
N ALA A 95 5.39 -0.71 -2.21
CA ALA A 95 5.12 0.58 -1.57
C ALA A 95 5.88 1.73 -2.25
N CYS A 96 7.18 1.56 -2.55
CA CYS A 96 7.96 2.59 -3.24
C CYS A 96 7.56 2.79 -4.71
N PHE A 97 7.11 1.73 -5.38
CA PHE A 97 6.69 1.75 -6.78
C PHE A 97 5.33 2.43 -6.93
N LEU A 98 4.36 2.05 -6.09
CA LEU A 98 3.01 2.63 -6.10
C LEU A 98 2.96 4.02 -5.45
N MET A 99 3.80 4.29 -4.46
CA MET A 99 3.86 5.58 -3.76
C MET A 99 5.29 6.17 -3.79
N PRO A 100 5.77 6.63 -4.97
CA PRO A 100 7.11 7.19 -5.11
C PRO A 100 7.28 8.43 -4.24
N GLN A 101 8.40 8.51 -3.50
CA GLN A 101 8.65 9.58 -2.53
C GLN A 101 8.42 10.99 -3.09
N LYS A 102 8.93 11.25 -4.30
CA LYS A 102 8.80 12.56 -4.95
C LYS A 102 7.34 12.94 -5.17
N LEU A 103 6.55 12.04 -5.77
CA LEU A 103 5.15 12.28 -6.07
C LEU A 103 4.31 12.40 -4.80
N VAL A 104 4.56 11.55 -3.80
CA VAL A 104 3.86 11.63 -2.51
C VAL A 104 4.12 12.97 -1.84
N ARG A 105 5.37 13.44 -1.81
CA ARG A 105 5.72 14.76 -1.27
C ARG A 105 5.02 15.87 -2.03
N GLU A 106 5.17 15.93 -3.35
CA GLU A 106 4.54 16.96 -4.18
C GLU A 106 3.03 17.05 -3.95
N ARG A 107 2.37 15.89 -3.86
CA ARG A 107 0.92 15.86 -3.66
C ARG A 107 0.49 16.19 -2.23
N PHE A 108 1.29 15.77 -1.25
CA PHE A 108 1.10 16.14 0.15
C PHE A 108 1.20 17.65 0.34
N GLU A 109 2.25 18.27 -0.20
CA GLU A 109 2.47 19.72 -0.10
C GLU A 109 1.34 20.50 -0.78
N PHE A 110 0.88 20.03 -1.94
CA PHE A 110 -0.27 20.60 -2.64
C PHE A 110 -1.55 20.54 -1.80
N MET A 111 -1.85 19.39 -1.19
CA MET A 111 -3.11 19.19 -0.46
C MET A 111 -3.15 19.94 0.88
N PHE A 112 -2.02 19.98 1.60
CA PHE A 112 -1.96 20.51 2.97
C PHE A 112 -1.26 21.86 3.08
N CYS A 113 -0.89 22.47 1.95
CA CYS A 113 -0.26 23.79 1.88
C CYS A 113 0.96 23.92 2.81
N SER A 114 1.73 22.84 2.98
CA SER A 114 2.86 22.77 3.90
C SER A 114 4.08 22.25 3.17
N LYS A 115 5.19 22.99 3.23
CA LYS A 115 6.47 22.54 2.68
C LYS A 115 7.19 21.68 3.72
N GLY A 116 7.49 20.43 3.39
CA GLY A 116 8.12 19.49 4.31
C GLY A 116 7.14 18.85 5.32
N GLN A 117 7.41 19.00 6.61
CA GLN A 117 6.64 18.33 7.67
C GLN A 117 5.42 19.14 8.11
N LEU A 118 4.26 18.50 8.16
CA LEU A 118 3.05 19.11 8.69
C LEU A 118 3.04 19.03 10.22
N ARG A 119 2.97 20.19 10.87
CA ARG A 119 2.73 20.30 12.31
C ARG A 119 1.23 20.37 12.56
N PHE A 120 0.72 19.46 13.40
CA PHE A 120 -0.67 19.50 13.82
C PHE A 120 -0.91 20.67 14.78
N SER A 121 -1.98 21.40 14.51
CA SER A 121 -2.56 22.45 15.36
C SER A 121 -4.03 22.13 15.57
N ASP A 122 -4.69 22.81 16.52
CA ASP A 122 -6.12 22.65 16.78
C ASP A 122 -6.96 22.83 15.50
N VAL A 123 -6.57 23.80 14.67
CA VAL A 123 -7.22 24.10 13.39
C VAL A 123 -7.10 22.91 12.42
N ILE A 124 -5.90 22.35 12.26
CA ILE A 124 -5.68 21.21 11.37
C ILE A 124 -6.39 19.97 11.88
N ALA A 125 -6.31 19.70 13.19
CA ALA A 125 -6.98 18.57 13.80
C ALA A 125 -8.50 18.65 13.60
N TYR A 126 -9.09 19.83 13.82
CA TYR A 126 -10.51 20.07 13.59
C TYR A 126 -10.91 19.92 12.12
N HIS A 127 -10.08 20.37 11.18
CA HIS A 127 -10.35 20.19 9.74
C HIS A 127 -10.29 18.72 9.31
N LEU A 128 -9.42 17.91 9.93
CA LEU A 128 -9.23 16.50 9.57
C LEU A 128 -10.22 15.56 10.29
N ASP A 129 -10.57 15.87 11.55
CA ASP A 129 -11.56 15.13 12.33
C ASP A 129 -12.39 16.10 13.20
N PRO A 130 -13.45 16.72 12.62
CA PRO A 130 -14.29 17.68 13.35
C PRO A 130 -15.01 17.07 14.55
N ASN A 131 -15.22 15.74 14.55
CA ASN A 131 -15.94 15.05 15.61
C ASN A 131 -15.04 14.74 16.81
N ASN A 132 -13.74 14.55 16.57
CA ASN A 132 -12.78 14.24 17.62
C ASN A 132 -11.36 14.77 17.29
N PRO A 133 -11.14 16.09 17.32
CA PRO A 133 -9.83 16.68 17.04
C PRO A 133 -8.77 16.25 18.08
N ASP A 134 -9.19 16.03 19.33
CA ASP A 134 -8.35 15.59 20.44
C ASP A 134 -7.65 14.27 20.15
N ARG A 135 -8.32 13.35 19.43
CA ARG A 135 -7.71 12.11 18.96
C ARG A 135 -6.47 12.36 18.11
N LEU A 136 -6.42 13.42 17.32
CA LEU A 136 -5.26 13.76 16.48
C LEU A 136 -4.22 14.58 17.24
N LEU A 137 -4.63 15.39 18.21
CA LEU A 137 -3.72 16.21 19.01
C LEU A 137 -2.95 15.37 20.03
N TYR A 138 -3.63 14.47 20.74
CA TYR A 138 -3.07 13.77 21.91
C TYR A 138 -2.73 12.29 21.67
N SER A 139 -2.91 11.78 20.46
CA SER A 139 -2.50 10.40 20.15
C SER A 139 -0.98 10.23 20.23
N PRO A 140 -0.48 9.05 20.61
CA PRO A 140 0.95 8.78 20.58
C PRO A 140 1.44 8.62 19.14
N LYS A 141 2.71 8.95 18.88
CA LYS A 141 3.35 8.81 17.55
C LYS A 141 3.20 7.41 16.94
N GLU A 142 3.19 6.38 17.78
CA GLU A 142 3.09 5.01 17.30
C GLU A 142 1.70 4.60 16.81
N SER A 143 0.66 5.37 17.13
CA SER A 143 -0.72 5.06 16.75
C SER A 143 -0.98 5.18 15.24
N GLY A 144 -0.24 6.05 14.53
CA GLY A 144 -0.47 6.32 13.10
C GLY A 144 -1.76 7.11 12.81
N GLU A 145 -2.41 7.65 13.84
CA GLU A 145 -3.72 8.32 13.72
C GLU A 145 -3.66 9.58 12.84
N ARG A 146 -2.60 10.37 12.99
CA ARG A 146 -2.38 11.59 12.18
C ARG A 146 -2.18 11.23 10.72
N GLU A 147 -1.33 10.24 10.45
CA GLU A 147 -1.04 9.76 9.11
C GLU A 147 -2.26 9.14 8.45
N LEU A 148 -3.07 8.39 9.20
CA LEU A 148 -4.33 7.81 8.71
C LEU A 148 -5.36 8.89 8.37
N ALA A 149 -5.51 9.90 9.22
CA ALA A 149 -6.41 11.02 8.96
C ALA A 149 -6.01 11.79 7.68
N LEU A 150 -4.71 12.01 7.47
CA LEU A 150 -4.19 12.65 6.26
C LEU A 150 -4.36 11.76 5.02
N ALA A 151 -4.11 10.46 5.13
CA ALA A 151 -4.21 9.51 4.02
C ALA A 151 -5.62 9.46 3.42
N ARG A 152 -6.65 9.48 4.28
CA ARG A 152 -8.08 9.40 3.88
C ARG A 152 -8.75 10.76 3.70
N CYS A 153 -8.04 11.87 3.91
CA CYS A 153 -8.60 13.21 3.87
C CYS A 153 -9.20 13.54 2.49
N THR A 154 -10.49 13.82 2.44
CA THR A 154 -11.22 14.24 1.22
C THR A 154 -11.68 15.69 1.26
N ARG A 155 -11.43 16.39 2.38
CA ARG A 155 -11.75 17.79 2.54
C ARG A 155 -10.70 18.48 3.40
N PHE A 156 -10.09 19.53 2.88
CA PHE A 156 -9.13 20.35 3.60
C PHE A 156 -9.21 21.79 3.11
N ASN A 157 -9.07 22.77 4.01
CA ASN A 157 -9.14 24.20 3.68
C ASN A 157 -10.38 24.59 2.83
N ASN A 158 -11.54 24.02 3.18
CA ASN A 158 -12.81 24.19 2.47
C ASN A 158 -12.84 23.73 1.01
N GLN A 159 -11.87 22.94 0.57
CA GLN A 159 -11.84 22.32 -0.76
C GLN A 159 -12.16 20.83 -0.66
N HIS A 160 -12.94 20.33 -1.62
CA HIS A 160 -13.12 18.90 -1.84
C HIS A 160 -11.94 18.36 -2.64
N LEU A 161 -11.33 17.30 -2.13
CA LEU A 161 -10.13 16.69 -2.67
C LEU A 161 -10.35 15.18 -2.83
N VAL A 162 -9.69 14.59 -3.82
CA VAL A 162 -9.50 13.14 -3.87
C VAL A 162 -8.45 12.79 -2.81
N SER A 163 -8.69 11.79 -1.96
CA SER A 163 -7.74 11.45 -0.89
C SER A 163 -6.40 10.99 -1.45
N LEU A 164 -5.30 11.16 -0.70
CA LEU A 164 -3.98 10.68 -1.13
C LEU A 164 -4.05 9.17 -1.44
N ALA A 165 -4.66 8.39 -0.56
CA ALA A 165 -4.79 6.94 -0.76
C ALA A 165 -5.49 6.61 -2.10
N GLN A 166 -6.57 7.33 -2.45
CA GLN A 166 -7.28 7.12 -3.71
C GLN A 166 -6.46 7.58 -4.93
N GLN A 167 -5.73 8.68 -4.83
CA GLN A 167 -4.89 9.19 -5.92
C GLN A 167 -3.76 8.23 -6.30
N PHE A 168 -3.22 7.51 -5.32
CA PHE A 168 -2.16 6.50 -5.53
C PHE A 168 -2.72 5.07 -5.69
N GLY A 169 -4.03 4.86 -5.67
CA GLY A 169 -4.64 3.55 -5.86
C GLY A 169 -4.35 2.54 -4.74
N VAL A 170 -4.11 3.00 -3.51
CA VAL A 170 -3.74 2.17 -2.36
C VAL A 170 -4.78 2.25 -1.22
N SER A 171 -4.64 1.39 -0.22
CA SER A 171 -5.43 1.48 1.01
C SER A 171 -5.00 2.68 1.87
N ASP A 172 -5.92 3.16 2.71
CA ASP A 172 -5.65 4.28 3.62
C ASP A 172 -4.51 3.92 4.58
N SER A 173 -4.46 2.68 5.05
CA SER A 173 -3.39 2.17 5.91
C SER A 173 -2.03 2.15 5.19
N ALA A 174 -1.97 1.73 3.93
CA ALA A 174 -0.72 1.71 3.16
C ALA A 174 -0.18 3.13 2.94
N MET A 175 -1.06 4.08 2.60
CA MET A 175 -0.68 5.49 2.48
C MET A 175 -0.25 6.07 3.83
N ALA A 176 -0.95 5.77 4.93
CA ALA A 176 -0.58 6.23 6.26
C ALA A 176 0.82 5.74 6.68
N ILE A 177 1.12 4.46 6.46
CA ILE A 177 2.46 3.90 6.68
C ILE A 177 3.49 4.67 5.84
N ARG A 178 3.18 4.95 4.57
CA ARG A 178 4.08 5.69 3.69
C ARG A 178 4.34 7.12 4.16
N LEU A 179 3.31 7.83 4.63
CA LEU A 179 3.47 9.16 5.20
C LEU A 179 4.37 9.15 6.45
N LYS A 180 4.24 8.10 7.28
CA LYS A 180 5.11 7.86 8.45
C LYS A 180 6.56 7.59 8.05
N GLU A 181 6.79 6.71 7.07
CA GLU A 181 8.13 6.39 6.55
C GLU A 181 8.85 7.60 5.96
N LEU A 182 8.11 8.49 5.29
CA LEU A 182 8.66 9.71 4.70
C LEU A 182 8.82 10.86 5.71
N ASP A 183 8.45 10.62 6.97
CA ASP A 183 8.52 11.58 8.07
C ASP A 183 7.83 12.90 7.71
N LEU A 184 6.61 12.83 7.17
CA LEU A 184 5.83 13.99 6.69
C LEU A 184 4.96 14.64 7.78
N VAL A 185 4.86 14.00 8.94
CA VAL A 185 4.12 14.51 10.09
C VAL A 185 5.09 14.83 11.21
N ARG A 186 5.05 16.08 11.69
CA ARG A 186 5.85 16.49 12.83
C ARG A 186 5.15 16.12 14.12
N TRP A 187 5.82 15.29 14.91
CA TRP A 187 5.46 14.96 16.29
C TRP A 187 6.31 15.85 17.20
N SER A 188 5.67 16.70 18.01
CA SER A 188 6.29 17.67 18.93
C SER A 188 5.99 17.30 20.37
#